data_AF-A0A7C7XKG6-F1
#
_entry.id   AF-A0A7C7XKG6-F1
#
_cell.length_a   1.000
_cell.length_b   1.000
_cell.length_c   1.000
_cell.angle_alpha   90.00
_cell.angle_beta   90.00
_cell.angle_gamma   90.00
#
_symmetry.space_group_name_H-M   'P 1'
#
loop_
_entity.id
_entity.type
_entity.pdbx_description
1 polymer ?
#
loop_
_entity_poly.entity_id
_entity_poly.type
_entity_poly.pdbx_seq_one_letter_code
_entity_poly.pdbx_strand_id
1 'polypeptide(L)'
;EIENQINQLENDEKVNYMKMIGLKETGLSMLIQKGYNVLELKTFFTSGPEETRAWTIQKNCSAPKAAGEIHTDFEKGFIKVETIAYDDFIKNQGWVNS
;
A
#
# COMPACT_ATOMS: atom_id res chain seq x y z
N GLU A 1 -14.51 6.69 21.37
CA GLU A 1 -15.64 7.53 20.90
C GLU A 1 -15.31 8.29 19.63
N ILE A 2 -14.24 9.11 19.59
CA ILE A 2 -13.82 9.87 18.40
C ILE A 2 -13.71 9.00 17.14
N GLU A 3 -13.05 7.84 17.20
CA GLU A 3 -12.92 6.93 16.04
C GLU A 3 -14.27 6.44 15.50
N ASN A 4 -15.24 6.14 16.38
CA ASN A 4 -16.56 5.68 15.96
C ASN A 4 -17.35 6.81 15.31
N GLN A 5 -17.24 8.04 15.81
CA GLN A 5 -17.85 9.21 15.19
C GLN A 5 -17.28 9.43 13.79
N ILE A 6 -15.94 9.41 13.65
CA ILE A 6 -15.24 9.52 12.37
C ILE A 6 -15.67 8.45 11.36
N ASN A 7 -15.90 7.21 11.82
CA ASN A 7 -16.29 6.09 10.95
C ASN A 7 -17.75 6.12 10.49
N GLN A 8 -18.60 6.95 11.11
CA GLN A 8 -20.00 7.11 10.73
C GLN A 8 -20.24 8.29 9.78
N LEU A 9 -19.21 9.12 9.54
CA LEU A 9 -19.26 10.26 8.65
C LEU A 9 -18.96 9.86 7.20
N GLU A 10 -19.59 10.55 6.27
CA GLU A 10 -19.21 10.48 4.85
C GLU A 10 -17.82 11.09 4.63
N ASN A 11 -17.18 10.79 3.50
CA ASN A 11 -15.77 11.11 3.28
C ASN A 11 -15.43 12.60 3.41
N ASP A 12 -16.26 13.47 2.86
CA ASP A 12 -16.10 14.93 2.91
C ASP A 12 -16.32 15.48 4.33
N GLU A 13 -17.35 15.00 5.02
CA GLU A 13 -17.63 15.34 6.42
C GLU A 13 -16.51 14.87 7.35
N LYS A 14 -16.00 13.65 7.13
CA LYS A 14 -14.89 13.06 7.85
C LYS A 14 -13.64 13.94 7.75
N VAL A 15 -13.27 14.38 6.54
CA VAL A 15 -12.10 15.26 6.33
C VAL A 15 -12.28 16.58 7.09
N ASN A 16 -13.46 17.19 6.99
CA ASN A 16 -13.75 18.46 7.67
C ASN A 16 -13.72 18.32 9.19
N TYR A 17 -14.33 17.27 9.72
CA TYR A 17 -14.35 16.98 11.16
C TYR A 17 -12.93 16.74 11.69
N MET A 18 -12.14 15.90 11.02
CA MET A 18 -10.74 15.65 11.38
C MET A 18 -9.92 16.94 11.40
N LYS A 19 -10.11 17.82 10.41
CA LYS A 19 -9.44 19.12 10.35
C LYS A 19 -9.85 20.04 11.52
N MET A 20 -11.14 20.06 11.87
CA MET A 20 -11.67 20.86 12.97
C MET A 20 -11.06 20.49 14.33
N ILE A 21 -10.84 19.19 14.57
CA ILE A 21 -10.24 18.68 15.81
C ILE A 21 -8.71 18.53 15.74
N GLY A 22 -8.08 18.96 14.65
CA GLY A 22 -6.62 18.95 14.48
C GLY A 22 -6.01 17.57 14.23
N LEU A 23 -6.81 16.57 13.83
CA LEU A 23 -6.32 15.25 13.46
C LEU A 23 -5.92 15.19 11.98
N LYS A 24 -4.70 14.72 11.72
CA LYS A 24 -4.20 14.46 10.35
C LYS A 24 -4.55 13.05 9.86
N GLU A 25 -4.50 12.09 10.77
CA GLU A 25 -4.81 10.68 10.51
C GLU A 25 -5.68 10.13 11.64
N THR A 26 -6.48 9.11 11.34
CA THR A 26 -7.27 8.41 12.36
C THR A 26 -6.37 7.52 13.22
N GLY A 27 -6.75 7.32 14.47
CA GLY A 27 -6.07 6.38 15.36
C GLY A 27 -6.08 4.96 14.81
N LEU A 28 -7.15 4.56 14.12
CA LEU A 28 -7.21 3.27 13.43
C LEU A 28 -6.15 3.16 12.31
N SER A 29 -5.98 4.20 11.48
CA SER A 29 -4.94 4.22 10.43
C SER A 29 -3.55 4.06 11.06
N MET A 30 -3.28 4.82 12.12
CA MET A 30 -2.01 4.73 12.85
C MET A 30 -1.79 3.35 13.46
N LEU A 31 -2.83 2.72 14.01
CA LEU A 31 -2.74 1.38 14.60
C LEU A 31 -2.43 0.33 13.53
N ILE A 32 -3.10 0.39 12.38
CA ILE A 32 -2.85 -0.52 11.25
C ILE A 32 -1.41 -0.38 10.78
N GLN A 33 -0.93 0.85 10.53
CA GLN A 33 0.45 1.09 10.09
C GLN A 33 1.47 0.59 11.12
N LYS A 34 1.24 0.84 12.42
CA LYS A 34 2.11 0.33 13.48
C LYS A 34 2.11 -1.19 13.55
N GLY A 35 0.95 -1.84 13.45
CA GLY A 35 0.86 -3.30 13.40
C GLY A 35 1.62 -3.89 12.21
N TYR A 36 1.47 -3.29 11.04
CA TYR A 36 2.18 -3.70 9.83
C TYR A 36 3.71 -3.59 9.99
N ASN A 37 4.17 -2.50 10.61
CA ASN A 37 5.59 -2.31 10.91
C ASN A 37 6.11 -3.29 11.96
N VAL A 38 5.34 -3.58 13.01
CA VAL A 38 5.69 -4.54 14.07
C VAL A 38 5.81 -5.96 13.52
N LEU A 39 4.95 -6.33 12.57
CA LEU A 39 5.01 -7.62 11.88
C LEU A 39 6.11 -7.68 10.80
N GLU A 40 6.92 -6.63 10.68
CA GLU A 40 7.96 -6.48 9.66
C GLU A 40 7.45 -6.68 8.24
N LEU A 41 6.24 -6.19 7.94
CA LEU A 41 5.64 -6.29 6.62
C LEU A 41 6.01 -5.08 5.75
N LYS A 42 6.06 -5.33 4.44
CA LYS A 42 6.25 -4.34 3.38
C LYS A 42 5.24 -4.57 2.27
N THR A 43 4.99 -3.51 1.49
CA THR A 43 4.05 -3.55 0.37
C THR A 43 4.82 -3.28 -0.93
N PHE A 44 4.55 -4.07 -1.97
CA PHE A 44 4.87 -3.72 -3.35
C PHE A 44 3.57 -3.62 -4.16
N PHE A 45 3.64 -3.00 -5.33
CA PHE A 45 2.47 -2.80 -6.18
C PHE A 45 2.66 -3.45 -7.55
N THR A 46 1.57 -4.00 -8.08
CA THR A 46 1.39 -4.23 -9.51
C THR A 46 0.40 -3.20 -10.00
N SER A 47 0.71 -2.51 -11.10
CA SER A 47 -0.17 -1.47 -11.64
C SER A 47 -0.12 -1.51 -13.17
N GLY A 48 -1.30 -1.48 -13.76
CA GLY A 48 -1.55 -1.37 -15.20
C GLY A 48 -2.91 -0.72 -15.46
N PRO A 49 -3.34 -0.64 -16.72
CA PRO A 49 -4.59 0.03 -17.09
C PRO A 49 -5.84 -0.59 -16.45
N GLU A 50 -5.84 -1.90 -16.26
CA GLU A 50 -7.00 -2.64 -15.74
C GLU A 50 -7.02 -2.72 -14.21
N GLU A 51 -5.86 -2.92 -13.58
CA GLU A 51 -5.77 -3.15 -12.14
C GLU A 51 -4.55 -2.45 -11.54
N THR A 52 -4.75 -1.90 -10.34
CA THR A 52 -3.66 -1.56 -9.42
C THR A 52 -3.90 -2.28 -8.10
N ARG A 53 -2.90 -3.05 -7.65
CA ARG A 53 -3.00 -3.89 -6.47
C ARG A 53 -1.77 -3.80 -5.57
N ALA A 54 -2.04 -3.78 -4.27
CA ALA A 54 -1.04 -3.84 -3.21
C ALA A 54 -0.81 -5.30 -2.77
N TRP A 55 0.45 -5.71 -2.69
CA TRP A 55 0.86 -7.05 -2.26
C TRP A 55 1.68 -6.95 -0.99
N THR A 56 1.31 -7.73 0.02
CA THR A 56 2.01 -7.77 1.31
C THR A 56 3.11 -8.81 1.26
N ILE A 57 4.32 -8.44 1.68
CA ILE A 57 5.49 -9.30 1.77
C ILE A 57 6.21 -9.08 3.10
N GLN A 58 7.00 -10.06 3.52
CA GLN A 58 7.95 -9.87 4.61
C GLN A 58 9.04 -8.86 4.22
N LYS A 59 9.55 -8.11 5.18
CA LYS A 59 10.70 -7.23 4.98
C LYS A 59 11.90 -8.05 4.50
N ASN A 60 12.66 -7.49 3.55
CA ASN A 60 13.78 -8.16 2.89
C ASN A 60 13.39 -9.43 2.10
N CYS A 61 12.10 -9.60 1.75
CA CYS A 61 11.66 -10.67 0.85
C CYS A 61 12.36 -10.58 -0.50
N SER A 62 12.80 -11.73 -1.04
CA SER A 62 13.43 -11.81 -2.35
C SER A 62 12.39 -11.67 -3.46
N ALA A 63 12.80 -11.18 -4.63
CA ALA A 63 11.89 -11.01 -5.77
C ALA A 63 11.14 -12.30 -6.20
N PRO A 64 11.75 -13.50 -6.23
CA PRO A 64 11.01 -14.73 -6.53
C PRO A 64 9.88 -15.02 -5.53
N LYS A 65 10.15 -14.85 -4.23
CA LYS A 65 9.14 -15.06 -3.18
C LYS A 65 8.03 -14.02 -3.24
N ALA A 66 8.38 -12.77 -3.49
CA ALA A 66 7.39 -11.70 -3.70
C ALA A 66 6.48 -11.99 -4.90
N ALA A 67 7.03 -12.53 -5.99
CA ALA A 67 6.22 -12.97 -7.13
C ALA A 67 5.33 -14.18 -6.79
N GLY A 68 5.77 -15.04 -5.86
CA GLY A 68 4.99 -16.15 -5.31
C GLY A 68 3.67 -15.73 -4.66
N GLU A 69 3.60 -14.54 -4.06
CA GLU A 69 2.35 -13.96 -3.52
C GLU A 69 1.32 -13.72 -4.61
N ILE A 70 1.76 -13.43 -5.84
CA ILE A 70 0.87 -13.26 -7.01
C ILE A 70 0.45 -14.63 -7.52
N HIS A 71 1.40 -15.53 -7.73
CA HIS A 71 1.15 -16.90 -8.14
C HIS A 71 2.36 -17.81 -7.85
N THR A 72 2.12 -19.01 -7.34
CA THR A 72 3.21 -19.95 -6.95
C THR A 72 4.10 -20.38 -8.12
N ASP A 73 3.59 -20.37 -9.35
CA ASP A 73 4.41 -20.67 -10.54
C ASP A 73 5.43 -19.57 -10.87
N PHE A 74 5.17 -18.31 -10.49
CA PHE A 74 6.15 -17.23 -10.68
C PHE A 74 7.35 -17.36 -9.77
N GLU A 75 7.19 -17.91 -8.56
CA GLU A 75 8.32 -18.21 -7.69
C GLU A 75 9.19 -19.33 -8.28
N LYS A 76 8.56 -20.42 -8.76
CA LYS A 76 9.27 -21.57 -9.34
C LYS A 76 9.96 -21.25 -10.66
N GLY A 77 9.27 -20.50 -11.52
CA GLY A 77 9.73 -20.14 -12.86
C GLY A 77 10.38 -18.77 -12.94
N PHE A 78 10.81 -18.19 -11.82
CA PHE A 78 11.34 -16.83 -11.78
C PHE A 78 12.58 -16.70 -12.66
N ILE A 79 12.56 -15.73 -13.59
CA ILE A 79 13.70 -15.40 -14.45
C ILE A 79 14.25 -14.01 -14.08
N LYS A 80 13.39 -13.00 -14.11
CA LYS A 80 13.71 -11.62 -13.78
C LYS A 80 12.47 -10.87 -13.28
N VAL A 81 12.69 -9.72 -12.69
CA VAL A 81 11.64 -8.75 -12.36
C VAL A 81 12.02 -7.38 -12.93
N GLU A 82 11.02 -6.65 -13.40
CA GLU A 82 11.15 -5.24 -13.76
C GLU A 82 10.49 -4.42 -12.66
N THR A 83 11.28 -3.55 -12.03
CA THR A 83 10.82 -2.74 -10.89
C THR A 83 11.17 -1.28 -11.08
N ILE A 84 10.39 -0.43 -10.42
CA ILE A 84 10.63 0.99 -10.31
C ILE A 84 10.41 1.40 -8.85
N ALA A 85 11.24 2.30 -8.33
CA ALA A 85 11.01 2.86 -7.01
C ALA A 85 9.73 3.69 -7.00
N TYR A 86 8.95 3.61 -5.93
CA TYR A 86 7.66 4.32 -5.83
C TYR A 86 7.80 5.83 -6.07
N ASP A 87 8.80 6.46 -5.45
CA ASP A 87 9.03 7.90 -5.58
C ASP A 87 9.36 8.29 -7.03
N ASP A 88 10.14 7.45 -7.73
CA ASP A 88 10.44 7.66 -9.15
C ASP A 88 9.21 7.48 -10.03
N PHE A 89 8.38 6.47 -9.75
CA PHE A 89 7.13 6.24 -10.47
C PHE A 89 6.18 7.44 -10.37
N ILE A 90 5.99 7.98 -9.16
CA ILE A 90 5.13 9.15 -8.93
C ILE A 90 5.73 10.40 -9.59
N LYS A 91 7.03 10.64 -9.42
CA LYS A 91 7.72 11.81 -10.00
C LYS A 91 7.64 11.84 -11.53
N ASN A 92 7.67 10.67 -12.17
CA ASN A 92 7.59 10.54 -13.63
C ASN A 92 6.15 10.33 -14.13
N GLN A 93 5.14 10.47 -13.26
CA GLN A 93 3.72 10.32 -13.60
C GLN A 93 3.37 8.96 -14.22
N GLY A 94 4.05 7.91 -13.77
CA GLY A 94 3.82 6.54 -14.21
C GLY A 94 4.95 5.97 -15.09
N TRP A 95 4.63 4.91 -15.83
CA TRP A 95 5.54 4.35 -16.83
C TRP A 95 5.59 5.27 -18.06
N VAL A 96 6.71 5.93 -18.28
CA VAL A 96 6.91 6.72 -19.49
C VAL A 96 7.17 5.74 -20.65
N ASN A 97 6.22 5.64 -21.59
CA ASN A 97 6.20 4.73 -22.75
C ASN A 97 5.66 3.30 -22.54
N SER A 98 4.71 3.08 -21.63
CA SER A 98 3.91 1.82 -21.64
C SER A 98 2.85 1.84 -22.73
#